data_AF-A0A956DQR7-F1
#
_entry.id   AF-A0A956DQR7-F1
#
_cell.length_a   1.000
_cell.length_b   1.000
_cell.length_c   1.000
_cell.angle_alpha   90.00
_cell.angle_beta   90.00
_cell.angle_gamma   90.00
#
_symmetry.space_group_name_H-M   'P 1'
#
loop_
_entity.id
_entity.type
_entity.pdbx_description
1 polymer ?
#
loop_
_entity_poly.entity_id
_entity_poly.type
_entity_poly.pdbx_seq_one_letter_code
_entity_poly.pdbx_strand_id
1 'polypeptide(L)'
;SFRYYIWQLGYATFPWVGLAPMAAVRWLRRDGVPRDPDRERRFTGEVLLGAWLLVGFALFSVMGTKFHHYGAPLVPPLAMLSGIFLAERWRDRDGSDEALFGGASLVVAAVVVLAVGRDLAWRAPGRLSEARLFHLVTYAYDRPWPTGLDHHLALWLFTGAAALALGAMIALRLRRRAAMLVLAVSLGFGAWLLDVYLPALSPHYGQRELFLRYEREQARDPGPIIAYQMNWKGENFYRGNEVVAFVSTGRLFQDHVASLRTSGVRTMYFVTQPKRLDSLRAEIGVVPESLSTPEENNKFLLLRVHFPP
;
A
#
# COMPACT_ATOMS: atom_id res chain seq x y z
N SER A 1 -3.81 -11.05 15.40
CA SER A 1 -4.49 -10.69 16.65
C SER A 1 -5.53 -9.65 16.31
N PHE A 2 -6.59 -9.55 17.10
CA PHE A 2 -7.64 -8.55 16.96
C PHE A 2 -7.08 -7.12 16.78
N ARG A 3 -6.15 -6.72 17.67
CA ARG A 3 -5.48 -5.41 17.63
C ARG A 3 -4.85 -5.14 16.27
N TYR A 4 -4.14 -6.11 15.71
CA TYR A 4 -3.42 -5.91 14.45
C TYR A 4 -4.30 -5.43 13.31
N TYR A 5 -5.45 -6.06 13.08
CA TYR A 5 -6.35 -5.68 11.97
C TYR A 5 -7.10 -4.39 12.23
N ILE A 6 -7.36 -4.02 13.49
CA ILE A 6 -7.89 -2.67 13.79
C ILE A 6 -6.93 -1.59 13.32
N TRP A 7 -5.63 -1.73 13.63
CA TRP A 7 -4.63 -0.77 13.18
C TRP A 7 -4.55 -0.72 11.65
N GLN A 8 -4.50 -1.87 10.98
CA GLN A 8 -4.39 -1.89 9.51
C GLN A 8 -5.64 -1.34 8.82
N LEU A 9 -6.84 -1.65 9.31
CA LEU A 9 -8.09 -1.09 8.78
C LEU A 9 -8.18 0.43 9.01
N GLY A 10 -7.60 0.93 10.11
CA GLY A 10 -7.49 2.36 10.36
C GLY A 10 -6.77 3.09 9.23
N TYR A 11 -5.63 2.56 8.77
CA TYR A 11 -4.91 3.14 7.63
C TYR A 11 -5.61 2.84 6.30
N ALA A 12 -6.16 1.63 6.11
CA ALA A 12 -6.79 1.22 4.85
C ALA A 12 -8.10 1.94 4.52
N THR A 13 -8.74 2.57 5.52
CA THR A 13 -9.98 3.34 5.36
C THR A 13 -9.74 4.86 5.39
N PHE A 14 -8.50 5.31 5.51
CA PHE A 14 -8.17 6.72 5.30
C PHE A 14 -8.54 7.13 3.85
N PRO A 15 -9.18 8.29 3.62
CA PRO A 15 -9.36 9.43 4.54
C PRO A 15 -10.71 9.45 5.29
N TRP A 16 -11.53 8.41 5.18
CA TRP A 16 -12.86 8.34 5.81
C TRP A 16 -12.89 7.44 7.07
N VAL A 17 -11.72 7.07 7.60
CA VAL A 17 -11.53 6.17 8.75
C VAL A 17 -12.40 6.50 9.96
N GLY A 18 -12.70 7.79 10.21
CA GLY A 18 -13.54 8.20 11.32
C GLY A 18 -15.01 7.78 11.20
N LEU A 19 -15.50 7.53 9.97
CA LEU A 19 -16.89 7.12 9.73
C LEU A 19 -17.13 5.64 10.02
N ALA A 20 -16.14 4.79 9.76
CA ALA A 20 -16.21 3.35 9.96
C ALA A 20 -16.67 2.93 11.37
N PRO A 21 -16.05 3.41 12.48
CA PRO A 21 -16.50 3.06 13.82
C PRO A 21 -17.87 3.64 14.15
N MET A 22 -18.21 4.83 13.64
CA MET A 22 -19.52 5.45 13.88
C MET A 22 -20.64 4.69 13.17
N ALA A 23 -20.39 4.22 11.96
CA ALA A 23 -21.29 3.35 11.21
C ALA A 23 -21.48 2.00 11.91
N ALA A 24 -20.42 1.41 12.46
CA ALA A 24 -20.51 0.19 13.24
C ALA A 24 -21.34 0.37 14.53
N VAL A 25 -21.14 1.45 15.27
CA VAL A 25 -21.94 1.78 16.46
C VAL A 25 -23.40 1.99 16.10
N ARG A 26 -23.69 2.77 15.04
CA ARG A 26 -25.04 2.96 14.52
C ARG A 26 -25.70 1.62 14.16
N TRP A 27 -24.99 0.77 13.42
CA TRP A 27 -25.46 -0.54 13.01
C TRP A 27 -25.79 -1.45 14.19
N LEU A 28 -25.01 -1.39 15.28
CA LEU A 28 -25.28 -2.13 16.52
C LEU A 28 -26.48 -1.58 17.30
N ARG A 29 -26.77 -0.28 17.18
CA ARG A 29 -27.87 0.40 17.89
C ARG A 29 -29.21 0.34 17.14
N ARG A 30 -29.26 -0.27 15.97
CA ARG A 30 -30.49 -0.36 15.17
C ARG A 30 -31.58 -1.13 15.93
N ASP A 31 -32.83 -0.76 15.66
CA ASP A 31 -34.00 -1.46 16.16
C ASP A 31 -34.17 -2.84 15.49
N GLY A 32 -35.11 -3.64 16.01
CA GLY A 32 -35.47 -4.94 15.45
C GLY A 32 -36.03 -4.86 14.01
N VAL A 33 -36.36 -6.03 13.45
CA VAL A 33 -36.81 -6.17 12.06
C VAL A 33 -38.00 -5.23 11.77
N PRO A 34 -37.88 -4.29 10.81
CA PRO A 34 -38.98 -3.42 10.42
C PRO A 34 -40.15 -4.20 9.80
N ARG A 35 -41.39 -3.75 10.03
CA ARG A 35 -42.61 -4.35 9.43
C ARG A 35 -42.88 -3.91 7.98
N ASP A 36 -42.28 -2.81 7.56
CA ASP A 36 -42.42 -2.27 6.21
C ASP A 36 -41.48 -3.00 5.23
N PRO A 37 -41.97 -3.55 4.10
CA PRO A 37 -41.16 -4.36 3.20
C PRO A 37 -39.92 -3.66 2.63
N ASP A 38 -40.01 -2.35 2.35
CA ASP A 38 -38.88 -1.59 1.82
C ASP A 38 -37.81 -1.33 2.89
N ARG A 39 -38.24 -1.05 4.13
CA ARG A 39 -37.33 -0.96 5.28
C ARG A 39 -36.73 -2.32 5.65
N GLU A 40 -37.47 -3.40 5.53
CA GLU A 40 -36.99 -4.77 5.77
C GLU A 40 -35.89 -5.17 4.78
N ARG A 41 -36.04 -4.82 3.49
CA ARG A 41 -34.99 -5.03 2.48
C ARG A 41 -33.69 -4.30 2.83
N ARG A 42 -33.80 -3.03 3.24
CA ARG A 42 -32.63 -2.25 3.69
C ARG A 42 -31.99 -2.86 4.94
N PHE A 43 -32.81 -3.25 5.91
CA PHE A 43 -32.37 -3.93 7.13
C PHE A 43 -31.60 -5.21 6.81
N THR A 44 -32.14 -6.06 5.93
CA THR A 44 -31.50 -7.30 5.49
C THR A 44 -30.14 -7.02 4.83
N GLY A 45 -30.06 -6.01 3.97
CA GLY A 45 -28.81 -5.56 3.35
C GLY A 45 -27.77 -5.11 4.39
N GLU A 46 -28.18 -4.31 5.37
CA GLU A 46 -27.31 -3.88 6.47
C GLU A 46 -26.82 -5.08 7.30
N VAL A 47 -27.70 -6.03 7.64
CA VAL A 47 -27.33 -7.26 8.35
C VAL A 47 -26.29 -8.05 7.57
N LEU A 48 -26.45 -8.22 6.25
CA LEU A 48 -25.48 -8.89 5.40
C LEU A 48 -24.11 -8.20 5.42
N LEU A 49 -24.08 -6.86 5.30
CA LEU A 49 -22.83 -6.09 5.35
C LEU A 49 -22.11 -6.24 6.68
N GLY A 50 -22.85 -6.18 7.79
CA GLY A 50 -22.25 -6.36 9.11
C GLY A 50 -21.84 -7.81 9.38
N ALA A 51 -22.59 -8.79 8.89
CA ALA A 51 -22.20 -10.20 8.95
C ALA A 51 -20.91 -10.46 8.15
N TRP A 52 -20.79 -9.91 6.94
CA TRP A 52 -19.55 -9.95 6.16
C TRP A 52 -18.39 -9.36 6.96
N LEU A 53 -18.56 -8.15 7.50
CA LEU A 53 -17.52 -7.50 8.30
C LEU A 53 -17.12 -8.35 9.51
N LEU A 54 -18.06 -8.82 10.30
CA LEU A 54 -17.80 -9.56 11.54
C LEU A 54 -17.18 -10.94 11.27
N VAL A 55 -17.75 -11.71 10.35
CA VAL A 55 -17.25 -13.06 10.01
C VAL A 55 -15.87 -12.96 9.37
N GLY A 56 -15.69 -12.07 8.40
CA GLY A 56 -14.39 -11.85 7.76
C GLY A 56 -13.33 -11.37 8.75
N PHE A 57 -13.66 -10.40 9.60
CA PHE A 57 -12.74 -9.89 10.61
C PHE A 57 -12.36 -10.96 11.64
N ALA A 58 -13.32 -11.77 12.10
CA ALA A 58 -13.06 -12.88 13.01
C ALA A 58 -12.14 -13.92 12.37
N LEU A 59 -12.45 -14.35 11.14
CA LEU A 59 -11.66 -15.28 10.36
C LEU A 59 -10.21 -14.81 10.27
N PHE A 60 -9.97 -13.59 9.76
CA PHE A 60 -8.61 -13.09 9.59
C PHE A 60 -7.88 -12.88 10.93
N SER A 61 -8.60 -12.52 11.99
CA SER A 61 -8.02 -12.34 13.32
C SER A 61 -7.45 -13.62 13.92
N VAL A 62 -8.07 -14.77 13.63
CA VAL A 62 -7.67 -16.10 14.16
C VAL A 62 -6.65 -16.83 13.28
N MET A 63 -6.48 -16.46 12.01
CA MET A 63 -5.47 -17.10 11.14
C MET A 63 -4.06 -17.04 11.74
N GLY A 64 -3.25 -18.09 11.55
CA GLY A 64 -1.88 -18.13 12.05
C GLY A 64 -1.00 -17.06 11.41
N THR A 65 -0.89 -17.11 10.08
CA THR A 65 -0.17 -16.16 9.24
C THR A 65 -0.97 -14.87 9.03
N LYS A 66 -0.30 -13.71 9.06
CA LYS A 66 -0.97 -12.40 8.98
C LYS A 66 -0.19 -11.43 8.12
N PHE A 67 -0.83 -10.95 7.06
CA PHE A 67 -0.37 -9.81 6.29
C PHE A 67 -1.39 -8.66 6.38
N HIS A 68 -0.94 -7.43 6.15
CA HIS A 68 -1.81 -6.25 6.23
C HIS A 68 -2.97 -6.34 5.21
N HIS A 69 -2.68 -6.77 3.98
CA HIS A 69 -3.66 -6.90 2.90
C HIS A 69 -4.78 -7.93 3.15
N TYR A 70 -4.64 -8.81 4.14
CA TYR A 70 -5.74 -9.72 4.51
C TYR A 70 -6.98 -8.96 4.99
N GLY A 71 -6.83 -7.74 5.50
CA GLY A 71 -7.98 -6.89 5.86
C GLY A 71 -8.71 -6.27 4.65
N ALA A 72 -8.15 -6.31 3.45
CA ALA A 72 -8.70 -5.64 2.28
C ALA A 72 -10.16 -6.02 1.96
N PRO A 73 -10.58 -7.31 2.06
CA PRO A 73 -11.98 -7.70 1.85
C PRO A 73 -12.98 -7.09 2.85
N LEU A 74 -12.51 -6.49 3.95
CA LEU A 74 -13.37 -5.82 4.94
C LEU A 74 -13.61 -4.35 4.61
N VAL A 75 -12.82 -3.77 3.71
CA VAL A 75 -12.95 -2.36 3.31
C VAL A 75 -14.28 -2.09 2.58
N PRO A 76 -14.76 -2.94 1.64
CA PRO A 76 -16.04 -2.72 0.98
C PRO A 76 -17.25 -2.64 1.94
N PRO A 77 -17.50 -3.61 2.86
CA PRO A 77 -18.64 -3.49 3.77
C PRO A 77 -18.49 -2.29 4.73
N LEU A 78 -17.27 -1.93 5.15
CA LEU A 78 -17.04 -0.72 5.94
C LEU A 78 -17.40 0.56 5.17
N ALA A 79 -17.02 0.64 3.90
CA ALA A 79 -17.35 1.78 3.04
C ALA A 79 -18.87 1.91 2.83
N MET A 80 -19.55 0.79 2.56
CA MET A 80 -21.00 0.76 2.37
C MET A 80 -21.76 1.15 3.65
N LEU A 81 -21.38 0.60 4.81
CA LEU A 81 -21.97 0.98 6.10
C LEU A 81 -21.71 2.46 6.43
N SER A 82 -20.52 2.97 6.13
CA SER A 82 -20.18 4.39 6.28
C SER A 82 -21.04 5.28 5.36
N GLY A 83 -21.29 4.83 4.13
CA GLY A 83 -22.19 5.50 3.19
C GLY A 83 -23.63 5.56 3.69
N ILE A 84 -24.15 4.47 4.25
CA ILE A 84 -25.49 4.43 4.86
C ILE A 84 -25.56 5.41 6.03
N PHE A 85 -24.57 5.39 6.93
CA PHE A 85 -24.47 6.33 8.04
C PHE A 85 -24.48 7.80 7.56
N LEU A 86 -23.70 8.14 6.54
CA LEU A 86 -23.70 9.48 5.96
C LEU A 86 -25.04 9.85 5.29
N ALA A 87 -25.66 8.91 4.59
CA ALA A 87 -26.91 9.13 3.87
C ALA A 87 -28.09 9.44 4.81
N GLU A 88 -28.09 8.90 6.03
CA GLU A 88 -29.06 9.24 7.07
C GLU A 88 -28.83 10.65 7.62
N ARG A 89 -27.58 11.00 7.93
CA ARG A 89 -27.24 12.35 8.41
C ARG A 89 -27.56 13.45 7.39
N TRP A 90 -27.57 13.10 6.11
CA TRP A 90 -28.04 13.98 5.05
C TRP A 90 -29.54 14.28 5.15
N ARG A 91 -30.35 13.31 5.59
CA ARG A 91 -31.81 13.39 5.66
C ARG A 91 -32.33 13.92 7.00
N ASP A 92 -31.58 13.74 8.08
CA ASP A 92 -31.95 14.20 9.42
C ASP A 92 -32.01 15.74 9.50
N ARG A 93 -33.20 16.28 9.78
CA ARG A 93 -33.43 17.73 9.89
C ARG A 93 -33.88 18.22 11.27
N ASP A 94 -34.28 17.32 12.15
CA ASP A 94 -34.88 17.69 13.44
C ASP A 94 -33.89 17.61 14.61
N GLY A 95 -34.05 18.54 15.56
CA GLY A 95 -33.21 18.68 16.76
C GLY A 95 -33.45 17.62 17.84
N SER A 96 -33.69 16.37 17.45
CA SER A 96 -33.85 15.23 18.36
C SER A 96 -32.51 14.78 18.96
N ASP A 97 -32.55 13.91 19.97
CA ASP A 97 -31.36 13.24 20.54
C ASP A 97 -30.50 12.54 19.45
N GLU A 98 -31.14 12.13 18.36
CA GLU A 98 -30.51 11.50 17.20
C GLU A 98 -29.63 12.48 16.41
N ALA A 99 -30.04 13.76 16.33
CA ALA A 99 -29.22 14.81 15.74
C ALA A 99 -28.02 15.19 16.63
N LEU A 100 -28.18 15.16 17.96
CA LEU A 100 -27.07 15.36 18.90
C LEU A 100 -26.03 14.23 18.75
N PHE A 101 -26.49 12.98 18.75
CA PHE A 101 -25.63 11.82 18.51
C PHE A 101 -24.94 11.90 17.14
N GLY A 102 -25.67 12.28 16.10
CA GLY A 102 -25.14 12.46 14.76
C GLY A 102 -24.05 13.53 14.69
N GLY A 103 -24.28 14.70 15.31
CA GLY A 103 -23.31 15.78 15.39
C GLY A 103 -22.05 15.38 16.16
N ALA A 104 -22.20 14.79 17.35
CA ALA A 104 -21.08 14.30 18.15
C ALA A 104 -20.27 13.22 17.41
N SER A 105 -20.93 12.31 16.72
CA SER A 105 -20.29 11.26 15.91
C SER A 105 -19.44 11.85 14.78
N LEU A 106 -19.89 12.94 14.13
CA LEU A 106 -19.12 13.62 13.08
C LEU A 106 -17.88 14.33 13.64
N VAL A 107 -17.98 14.93 14.84
CA VAL A 107 -16.81 15.50 15.55
C VAL A 107 -15.78 14.40 15.84
N VAL A 108 -16.23 13.28 16.42
CA VAL A 108 -15.36 12.13 16.71
C VAL A 108 -14.73 11.61 15.44
N ALA A 109 -15.51 11.46 14.36
CA ALA A 109 -14.99 11.03 13.06
C ALA A 109 -13.89 11.97 12.54
N ALA A 110 -14.09 13.29 12.61
CA ALA A 110 -13.07 14.26 12.19
C ALA A 110 -11.80 14.15 13.04
N VAL A 111 -11.92 13.97 14.36
CA VAL A 111 -10.77 13.79 15.27
C VAL A 111 -10.01 12.51 14.94
N VAL A 112 -10.70 11.39 14.66
CA VAL A 112 -10.06 10.13 14.26
C VAL A 112 -9.31 10.30 12.93
N VAL A 113 -9.89 11.00 11.96
CA VAL A 113 -9.21 11.32 10.69
C VAL A 113 -7.95 12.15 10.93
N LEU A 114 -8.00 13.17 11.79
CA LEU A 114 -6.83 13.97 12.15
C LEU A 114 -5.75 13.13 12.83
N ALA A 115 -6.12 12.21 13.73
CA ALA A 115 -5.18 11.36 14.44
C ALA A 115 -4.47 10.37 13.50
N VAL A 116 -5.22 9.70 12.62
CA VAL A 116 -4.66 8.77 11.63
C VAL A 116 -3.85 9.51 10.58
N GLY A 117 -4.39 10.62 10.06
CA GLY A 117 -3.71 11.48 9.09
C GLY A 117 -2.40 12.05 9.63
N ARG A 118 -2.36 12.45 10.91
CA ARG A 118 -1.12 12.82 11.59
C ARG A 118 -0.12 11.67 11.62
N ASP A 119 -0.53 10.45 11.95
CA ASP A 119 0.39 9.32 11.99
C ASP A 119 0.94 8.94 10.61
N LEU A 120 0.16 9.15 9.54
CA LEU A 120 0.60 8.99 8.15
C LEU A 120 1.55 10.12 7.72
N ALA A 121 1.24 11.37 8.06
CA ALA A 121 1.94 12.55 7.54
C ALA A 121 3.11 13.04 8.41
N TRP A 122 3.15 12.72 9.70
CA TRP A 122 4.17 13.24 10.62
C TRP A 122 5.50 12.50 10.47
N ARG A 123 6.55 13.25 10.11
CA ARG A 123 7.93 12.76 10.01
C ARG A 123 8.63 12.81 11.36
N ALA A 124 9.10 11.67 11.83
CA ALA A 124 10.05 11.59 12.94
C ALA A 124 10.95 10.35 12.78
N PRO A 125 12.20 10.38 13.31
CA PRO A 125 13.08 9.22 13.28
C PRO A 125 12.41 7.96 13.84
N GLY A 126 12.55 6.84 13.13
CA GLY A 126 11.99 5.54 13.54
C GLY A 126 10.49 5.36 13.31
N ARG A 127 9.79 6.36 12.74
CA ARG A 127 8.38 6.21 12.34
C ARG A 127 8.26 5.72 10.91
N LEU A 128 7.25 4.90 10.66
CA LEU A 128 6.90 4.43 9.32
C LEU A 128 6.21 5.53 8.49
N SER A 129 5.39 6.38 9.11
CA SER A 129 4.67 7.48 8.44
C SER A 129 3.99 7.04 7.13
N GLU A 130 4.32 7.68 6.01
CA GLU A 130 3.79 7.39 4.68
C GLU A 130 3.97 5.92 4.26
N ALA A 131 5.07 5.26 4.65
CA ALA A 131 5.33 3.87 4.34
C ALA A 131 4.21 2.92 4.76
N ARG A 132 3.45 3.28 5.80
CA ARG A 132 2.29 2.51 6.27
C ARG A 132 1.27 2.25 5.15
N LEU A 133 1.05 3.21 4.25
CA LEU A 133 0.11 3.04 3.14
C LEU A 133 0.61 1.99 2.16
N PHE A 134 1.91 1.99 1.86
CA PHE A 134 2.49 0.98 0.97
C PHE A 134 2.51 -0.41 1.63
N HIS A 135 2.76 -0.46 2.94
CA HIS A 135 2.75 -1.70 3.71
C HIS A 135 1.37 -2.39 3.66
N LEU A 136 0.28 -1.68 3.38
CA LEU A 136 -1.03 -2.31 3.20
C LEU A 136 -1.07 -3.28 2.02
N VAL A 137 -0.24 -3.06 0.98
CA VAL A 137 -0.23 -3.85 -0.28
C VAL A 137 1.05 -4.66 -0.48
N THR A 138 2.00 -4.59 0.45
CA THR A 138 3.23 -5.40 0.43
C THR A 138 3.41 -6.20 1.71
N TYR A 139 4.37 -7.11 1.68
CA TYR A 139 4.90 -7.81 2.87
C TYR A 139 6.35 -7.40 3.17
N ALA A 140 6.94 -6.52 2.36
CA ALA A 140 8.32 -6.07 2.50
C ALA A 140 8.46 -4.92 3.52
N TYR A 141 8.11 -5.17 4.77
CA TYR A 141 8.00 -4.14 5.82
C TYR A 141 9.35 -3.57 6.29
N ASP A 142 10.43 -4.35 6.19
CA ASP A 142 11.77 -3.93 6.62
C ASP A 142 12.51 -3.11 5.55
N ARG A 143 11.81 -2.76 4.47
CA ARG A 143 12.42 -2.10 3.33
C ARG A 143 12.56 -0.60 3.63
N PRO A 144 13.75 -0.02 3.43
CA PRO A 144 13.95 1.39 3.69
C PRO A 144 13.09 2.23 2.73
N TRP A 145 12.52 3.30 3.27
CA TRP A 145 11.81 4.29 2.47
C TRP A 145 12.78 4.97 1.47
N PRO A 146 12.39 5.19 0.20
CA PRO A 146 13.23 5.90 -0.76
C PRO A 146 13.45 7.36 -0.34
N THR A 147 14.71 7.81 -0.28
CA THR A 147 15.07 9.13 0.25
C THR A 147 14.59 10.31 -0.60
N GLY A 148 14.36 10.08 -1.91
CA GLY A 148 13.87 11.09 -2.84
C GLY A 148 12.34 11.23 -2.90
N LEU A 149 11.58 10.37 -2.21
CA LEU A 149 10.12 10.42 -2.19
C LEU A 149 9.62 11.10 -0.92
N ASP A 150 8.77 12.11 -1.10
CA ASP A 150 8.10 12.83 -0.02
C ASP A 150 6.63 13.05 -0.41
N HIS A 151 5.73 12.39 0.31
CA HIS A 151 4.29 12.56 0.15
C HIS A 151 3.63 13.20 1.37
N HIS A 152 4.41 13.73 2.32
CA HIS A 152 3.90 14.27 3.58
C HIS A 152 2.94 15.45 3.36
N LEU A 153 3.28 16.37 2.45
CA LEU A 153 2.42 17.51 2.13
C LEU A 153 1.06 17.04 1.60
N ALA A 154 1.05 16.11 0.64
CA ALA A 154 -0.18 15.56 0.10
C ALA A 154 -1.03 14.91 1.20
N LEU A 155 -0.42 14.13 2.10
CA LEU A 155 -1.11 13.51 3.22
C LEU A 155 -1.70 14.53 4.19
N TRP A 156 -0.99 15.63 4.50
CA TRP A 156 -1.55 16.72 5.30
C TRP A 156 -2.73 17.42 4.62
N LEU A 157 -2.65 17.66 3.30
CA LEU A 157 -3.74 18.25 2.52
C LEU A 157 -4.98 17.37 2.51
N PHE A 158 -4.84 16.06 2.26
CA PHE A 158 -5.95 15.11 2.33
C PHE A 158 -6.53 14.99 3.73
N THR A 159 -5.67 14.97 4.76
CA THR A 159 -6.08 14.94 6.17
C THR A 159 -6.92 16.18 6.53
N GLY A 160 -6.42 17.37 6.19
CA GLY A 160 -7.11 18.64 6.45
C GLY A 160 -8.43 18.73 5.69
N ALA A 161 -8.44 18.37 4.39
CA ALA A 161 -9.65 18.39 3.57
C ALA A 161 -10.73 17.43 4.09
N ALA A 162 -10.34 16.20 4.48
CA ALA A 162 -11.28 15.21 5.01
C ALA A 162 -11.84 15.61 6.37
N ALA A 163 -10.98 16.08 7.29
CA ALA A 163 -11.42 16.57 8.60
C ALA A 163 -12.33 17.79 8.48
N LEU A 164 -12.01 18.75 7.59
CA LEU A 164 -12.85 19.91 7.31
C LEU A 164 -14.20 19.49 6.71
N ALA A 165 -14.22 18.55 5.78
CA ALA A 165 -15.45 18.05 5.17
C ALA A 165 -16.36 17.38 6.22
N LEU A 166 -15.79 16.54 7.09
CA LEU A 166 -16.54 15.91 8.20
C LEU A 166 -17.03 16.94 9.23
N GLY A 167 -16.21 17.93 9.58
CA GLY A 167 -16.62 19.02 10.48
C GLY A 167 -17.74 19.89 9.87
N ALA A 168 -17.65 20.21 8.59
CA ALA A 168 -18.66 21.00 7.88
C ALA A 168 -20.03 20.31 7.78
N MET A 169 -20.09 18.97 7.92
CA MET A 169 -21.35 18.23 8.00
C MET A 169 -22.17 18.56 9.26
N ILE A 170 -21.56 19.14 10.30
CA ILE A 170 -22.29 19.57 11.49
C ILE A 170 -23.22 20.74 11.13
N ALA A 171 -22.77 21.64 10.25
CA ALA A 171 -23.55 22.78 9.80
C ALA A 171 -24.62 22.35 8.78
N LEU A 172 -25.89 22.42 9.18
CA LEU A 172 -27.05 22.04 8.36
C LEU A 172 -27.02 22.64 6.94
N ARG A 173 -26.60 23.91 6.82
CA ARG A 173 -26.51 24.64 5.55
C ARG A 173 -25.44 24.08 4.61
N LEU A 174 -24.40 23.45 5.15
CA LEU A 174 -23.26 22.97 4.39
C LEU A 174 -23.27 21.45 4.17
N ARG A 175 -24.09 20.70 4.93
CA ARG A 175 -24.18 19.22 4.86
C ARG A 175 -24.11 18.64 3.45
N ARG A 176 -24.91 19.19 2.52
CA ARG A 176 -24.91 18.69 1.15
C ARG A 176 -23.54 18.82 0.48
N ARG A 177 -22.94 20.00 0.57
CA ARG A 177 -21.62 20.29 -0.01
C ARG A 177 -20.52 19.52 0.71
N ALA A 178 -20.63 19.41 2.04
CA ALA A 178 -19.70 18.70 2.89
C ALA A 178 -19.67 17.19 2.58
N ALA A 179 -20.81 16.53 2.44
CA ALA A 179 -20.86 15.12 2.04
C ALA A 179 -20.32 14.86 0.63
N MET A 180 -20.62 15.76 -0.32
CA MET A 180 -20.00 15.70 -1.65
C MET A 180 -18.48 15.88 -1.58
N LEU A 181 -17.99 16.75 -0.68
CA LEU A 181 -16.57 16.95 -0.45
C LEU A 181 -15.92 15.71 0.20
N VAL A 182 -16.57 15.04 1.17
CA VAL A 182 -16.08 13.77 1.72
C VAL A 182 -15.90 12.73 0.62
N LEU A 183 -16.89 12.60 -0.28
CA LEU A 183 -16.81 11.69 -1.42
C LEU A 183 -15.68 12.09 -2.37
N ALA A 184 -15.60 13.37 -2.75
CA ALA A 184 -14.58 13.88 -3.67
C ALA A 184 -13.16 13.70 -3.11
N VAL A 185 -12.95 13.97 -1.82
CA VAL A 185 -11.66 13.77 -1.14
C VAL A 185 -11.31 12.28 -1.07
N SER A 186 -12.28 11.41 -0.82
CA SER A 186 -12.06 9.95 -0.77
C SER A 186 -11.69 9.39 -2.15
N LEU A 187 -12.39 9.79 -3.20
CA LEU A 187 -12.09 9.40 -4.58
C LEU A 187 -10.75 10.00 -5.04
N GLY A 188 -10.51 11.28 -4.73
CA GLY A 188 -9.24 11.95 -5.06
C GLY A 188 -8.05 11.32 -4.35
N PHE A 189 -8.20 10.89 -3.10
CA PHE A 189 -7.16 10.13 -2.39
C PHE A 189 -6.91 8.77 -3.05
N GLY A 190 -7.97 8.05 -3.42
CA GLY A 190 -7.86 6.78 -4.15
C GLY A 190 -7.14 6.93 -5.50
N ALA A 191 -7.51 7.94 -6.29
CA ALA A 191 -6.84 8.26 -7.55
C ALA A 191 -5.37 8.64 -7.33
N TRP A 192 -5.08 9.51 -6.37
CA TRP A 192 -3.71 9.87 -6.01
C TRP A 192 -2.88 8.66 -5.57
N LEU A 193 -3.46 7.73 -4.81
CA LEU A 193 -2.79 6.49 -4.43
C LEU A 193 -2.39 5.66 -5.67
N LEU A 194 -3.33 5.51 -6.61
CA LEU A 194 -3.15 4.67 -7.79
C LEU A 194 -2.25 5.29 -8.86
N ASP A 195 -2.31 6.61 -9.04
CA ASP A 195 -1.66 7.31 -10.16
C ASP A 195 -0.36 8.03 -9.77
N VAL A 196 -0.16 8.33 -8.48
CA VAL A 196 1.02 9.06 -8.01
C VAL A 196 1.83 8.25 -7.00
N TYR A 197 1.20 7.85 -5.89
CA TYR A 197 1.90 7.23 -4.77
C TYR A 197 2.45 5.82 -5.12
N LEU A 198 1.60 4.91 -5.59
CA LEU A 198 2.02 3.56 -5.95
C LEU A 198 2.97 3.53 -7.14
N PRO A 199 2.75 4.29 -8.24
CA PRO A 199 3.68 4.34 -9.35
C PRO A 199 5.06 4.87 -8.95
N ALA A 200 5.14 5.89 -8.09
CA ALA A 200 6.41 6.42 -7.60
C ALA A 200 7.20 5.39 -6.77
N LEU A 201 6.52 4.55 -5.97
CA LEU A 201 7.17 3.52 -5.15
C LEU A 201 7.48 2.23 -5.91
N SER A 202 6.73 1.93 -6.97
CA SER A 202 6.84 0.66 -7.70
C SER A 202 8.26 0.32 -8.19
N PRO A 203 9.11 1.27 -8.69
CA PRO A 203 10.45 0.96 -9.15
C PRO A 203 11.34 0.51 -8.01
N HIS A 204 11.18 1.11 -6.83
CA HIS A 204 11.92 0.69 -5.66
C HIS A 204 11.49 -0.72 -5.27
N TYR A 205 10.19 -0.99 -5.13
CA TYR A 205 9.67 -2.25 -4.59
C TYR A 205 9.67 -3.44 -5.57
N GLY A 206 9.80 -3.19 -6.87
CA GLY A 206 9.93 -4.19 -7.93
C GLY A 206 11.30 -4.18 -8.62
N GLN A 207 11.40 -4.90 -9.74
CA GLN A 207 12.60 -4.95 -10.60
C GLN A 207 12.30 -4.59 -12.06
N ARG A 208 11.04 -4.25 -12.40
CA ARG A 208 10.60 -3.97 -13.77
C ARG A 208 11.52 -2.99 -14.49
N GLU A 209 11.79 -1.83 -13.89
CA GLU A 209 12.59 -0.78 -14.53
C GLU A 209 14.05 -1.20 -14.76
N LEU A 210 14.60 -2.04 -13.87
CA LEU A 210 15.93 -2.61 -14.05
C LEU A 210 15.95 -3.55 -15.25
N PHE A 211 14.97 -4.43 -15.38
CA PHE A 211 14.89 -5.32 -16.53
C PHE A 211 14.62 -4.57 -17.83
N LEU A 212 13.77 -3.54 -17.83
CA LEU A 212 13.59 -2.68 -19.00
C LEU A 212 14.86 -1.92 -19.40
N ARG A 213 15.72 -1.57 -18.44
CA ARG A 213 17.04 -1.00 -18.74
C ARG A 213 17.99 -2.06 -19.28
N TYR A 214 18.00 -3.25 -18.69
CA TYR A 214 18.77 -4.37 -19.20
C TYR A 214 18.42 -4.71 -20.66
N GLU A 215 17.14 -4.80 -21.04
CA GLU A 215 16.75 -5.06 -22.45
C GLU A 215 17.35 -4.02 -23.42
N ARG A 216 17.35 -2.75 -23.02
CA ARG A 216 17.90 -1.65 -23.82
C ARG A 216 19.43 -1.75 -23.95
N GLU A 217 20.11 -2.15 -22.88
CA GLU A 217 21.57 -2.25 -22.85
C GLU A 217 22.05 -3.53 -23.55
N GLN A 218 21.36 -4.66 -23.36
CA GLN A 218 21.66 -5.93 -24.01
C GLN A 218 21.56 -5.84 -25.54
N ALA A 219 20.64 -5.02 -26.06
CA ALA A 219 20.53 -4.76 -27.49
C ALA A 219 21.75 -4.05 -28.09
N ARG A 220 22.53 -3.34 -27.26
CA ARG A 220 23.77 -2.63 -27.67
C ARG A 220 25.00 -3.48 -27.40
N ASP A 221 25.08 -4.09 -26.22
CA ASP A 221 26.15 -4.97 -25.78
C ASP A 221 25.57 -6.33 -25.35
N PRO A 222 25.48 -7.31 -26.25
CA PRO A 222 24.87 -8.60 -25.93
C PRO A 222 25.60 -9.32 -24.79
N GLY A 223 24.84 -9.77 -23.80
CA GLY A 223 25.34 -10.55 -22.66
C GLY A 223 24.20 -11.11 -21.83
N PRO A 224 24.41 -12.23 -21.11
CA PRO A 224 23.40 -12.79 -20.23
C PRO A 224 23.26 -11.97 -18.95
N ILE A 225 22.10 -12.04 -18.31
CA ILE A 225 21.85 -11.49 -16.98
C ILE A 225 21.88 -12.59 -15.93
N ILE A 226 22.58 -12.32 -14.84
CA ILE A 226 22.76 -13.25 -13.72
C ILE A 226 22.25 -12.59 -12.44
N ALA A 227 21.39 -13.28 -11.71
CA ALA A 227 20.92 -12.79 -10.41
C ALA A 227 21.82 -13.32 -9.29
N TYR A 228 22.59 -12.43 -8.65
CA TYR A 228 23.62 -12.80 -7.69
C TYR A 228 23.15 -12.67 -6.23
N GLN A 229 23.24 -13.76 -5.49
CA GLN A 229 22.64 -13.98 -4.16
C GLN A 229 21.12 -13.72 -4.09
N MET A 230 20.43 -13.71 -5.22
CA MET A 230 19.01 -13.38 -5.29
C MET A 230 18.15 -14.65 -5.19
N ASN A 231 16.91 -14.49 -4.70
CA ASN A 231 15.94 -15.59 -4.66
C ASN A 231 14.93 -15.44 -5.79
N TRP A 232 14.46 -16.56 -6.34
CA TRP A 232 13.77 -16.75 -7.62
C TRP A 232 12.38 -16.09 -7.78
N LYS A 233 12.07 -14.99 -7.08
CA LYS A 233 10.70 -14.43 -7.04
C LYS A 233 10.48 -13.27 -8.01
N GLY A 234 11.44 -12.37 -8.19
CA GLY A 234 11.25 -11.18 -9.03
C GLY A 234 11.86 -11.32 -10.42
N GLU A 235 13.05 -11.90 -10.47
CA GLU A 235 13.95 -11.91 -11.62
C GLU A 235 13.39 -12.77 -12.75
N ASN A 236 12.86 -13.95 -12.38
CA ASN A 236 12.25 -14.88 -13.31
C ASN A 236 10.92 -14.37 -13.88
N PHE A 237 10.17 -13.57 -13.12
CA PHE A 237 8.89 -13.02 -13.58
C PHE A 237 9.11 -12.09 -14.79
N TYR A 238 10.15 -11.27 -14.78
CA TYR A 238 10.42 -10.31 -15.86
C TYR A 238 11.09 -10.91 -17.10
N ARG A 239 11.66 -12.11 -17.00
CA ARG A 239 12.40 -12.79 -18.10
C ARG A 239 11.89 -14.18 -18.41
N GLY A 240 10.70 -14.57 -17.94
CA GLY A 240 10.12 -15.88 -18.25
C GLY A 240 11.00 -17.08 -17.88
N ASN A 241 11.72 -17.01 -16.75
CA ASN A 241 12.71 -18.00 -16.29
C ASN A 241 14.03 -18.09 -17.08
N GLU A 242 14.38 -17.08 -17.87
CA GLU A 242 15.68 -17.05 -18.58
C GLU A 242 16.85 -16.48 -17.75
N VAL A 243 16.61 -16.11 -16.48
CA VAL A 243 17.65 -15.57 -15.59
C VAL A 243 18.29 -16.70 -14.80
N VAL A 244 19.61 -16.83 -14.90
CA VAL A 244 20.35 -17.74 -14.02
C VAL A 244 20.49 -17.07 -12.65
N ALA A 245 19.91 -17.69 -11.62
CA ALA A 245 19.85 -17.12 -10.28
C ALA A 245 20.63 -17.97 -9.27
N PHE A 246 21.59 -17.34 -8.61
CA PHE A 246 22.39 -17.93 -7.54
C PHE A 246 21.91 -17.40 -6.20
N VAL A 247 21.38 -18.25 -5.34
CA VAL A 247 20.94 -17.85 -3.98
C VAL A 247 22.14 -17.70 -3.04
N SER A 248 23.14 -18.55 -3.21
CA SER A 248 24.41 -18.56 -2.48
C SER A 248 25.59 -18.30 -3.42
N THR A 249 26.74 -18.00 -2.85
CA THR A 249 27.96 -17.70 -3.61
C THR A 249 28.97 -18.83 -3.58
N GLY A 250 30.16 -18.61 -4.16
CA GLY A 250 31.25 -19.55 -4.16
C GLY A 250 31.32 -20.35 -5.46
N ARG A 251 31.79 -21.59 -5.35
CA ARG A 251 32.28 -22.35 -6.50
C ARG A 251 31.28 -22.50 -7.65
N LEU A 252 30.01 -22.79 -7.36
CA LEU A 252 28.99 -22.92 -8.41
C LEU A 252 28.78 -21.63 -9.22
N PHE A 253 28.79 -20.48 -8.56
CA PHE A 253 28.68 -19.18 -9.23
C PHE A 253 29.95 -18.89 -10.04
N GLN A 254 31.12 -19.10 -9.44
CA GLN A 254 32.42 -18.88 -10.09
C GLN A 254 32.60 -19.76 -11.33
N ASP A 255 32.28 -21.06 -11.22
CA ASP A 255 32.36 -22.03 -12.31
C ASP A 255 31.42 -21.63 -13.46
N HIS A 256 30.22 -21.12 -13.16
CA HIS A 256 29.29 -20.64 -14.19
C HIS A 256 29.81 -19.41 -14.93
N VAL A 257 30.32 -18.40 -14.20
CA VAL A 257 30.93 -17.21 -14.81
C VAL A 257 32.15 -17.61 -15.64
N ALA A 258 33.00 -18.52 -15.13
CA ALA A 258 34.15 -19.04 -15.86
C ALA A 258 33.72 -19.78 -17.15
N SER A 259 32.69 -20.63 -17.07
CA SER A 259 32.14 -21.34 -18.23
C SER A 259 31.67 -20.38 -19.32
N LEU A 260 30.93 -19.32 -18.96
CA LEU A 260 30.48 -18.32 -19.93
C LEU A 260 31.67 -17.61 -20.60
N ARG A 261 32.71 -17.27 -19.82
CA ARG A 261 33.94 -16.67 -20.36
C ARG A 261 34.66 -17.61 -21.33
N THR A 262 34.79 -18.90 -20.99
CA THR A 262 35.38 -19.92 -21.87
C THR A 262 34.57 -20.10 -23.16
N SER A 263 33.25 -19.94 -23.11
CA SER A 263 32.36 -19.94 -24.28
C SER A 263 32.42 -18.64 -25.11
N GLY A 264 33.29 -17.69 -24.75
CA GLY A 264 33.49 -16.44 -25.49
C GLY A 264 32.59 -15.28 -25.05
N VAL A 265 31.77 -15.43 -24.00
CA VAL A 265 30.95 -14.34 -23.48
C VAL A 265 31.84 -13.35 -22.72
N ARG A 266 31.91 -12.11 -23.24
CA ARG A 266 32.73 -11.04 -22.66
C ARG A 266 31.93 -10.03 -21.84
N THR A 267 30.70 -9.77 -22.23
CA THR A 267 29.79 -8.90 -21.48
C THR A 267 28.83 -9.74 -20.68
N MET A 268 28.69 -9.44 -19.39
CA MET A 268 27.68 -10.03 -18.52
C MET A 268 27.00 -8.95 -17.70
N TYR A 269 25.72 -9.16 -17.42
CA TYR A 269 24.91 -8.30 -16.58
C TYR A 269 24.61 -8.98 -15.26
N PHE A 270 24.54 -8.21 -14.18
CA PHE A 270 24.22 -8.74 -12.86
C PHE A 270 23.11 -7.93 -12.22
N VAL A 271 22.16 -8.64 -11.60
CA VAL A 271 21.19 -8.05 -10.67
C VAL A 271 21.52 -8.52 -9.26
N THR A 272 21.71 -7.56 -8.35
CA THR A 272 22.06 -7.84 -6.94
C THR A 272 21.52 -6.75 -6.01
N GLN A 273 21.84 -6.81 -4.71
CA GLN A 273 21.54 -5.75 -3.75
C GLN A 273 22.80 -4.92 -3.46
N PRO A 274 22.67 -3.62 -3.12
CA PRO A 274 23.81 -2.76 -2.80
C PRO A 274 24.77 -3.37 -1.78
N LYS A 275 24.24 -3.97 -0.71
CA LYS A 275 25.02 -4.60 0.37
C LYS A 275 25.85 -5.82 -0.06
N ARG A 276 25.68 -6.31 -1.28
CA ARG A 276 26.32 -7.52 -1.84
C ARG A 276 27.30 -7.20 -2.96
N LEU A 277 27.42 -5.92 -3.31
CA LEU A 277 28.25 -5.46 -4.41
C LEU A 277 29.73 -5.81 -4.20
N ASP A 278 30.25 -5.66 -2.98
CA ASP A 278 31.65 -5.96 -2.70
C ASP A 278 31.95 -7.46 -2.72
N SER A 279 31.00 -8.29 -2.30
CA SER A 279 31.09 -9.76 -2.43
C SER A 279 31.12 -10.16 -3.91
N LEU A 280 30.24 -9.58 -4.73
CA LEU A 280 30.22 -9.84 -6.17
C LEU A 280 31.56 -9.45 -6.80
N ARG A 281 32.05 -8.23 -6.51
CA ARG A 281 33.34 -7.71 -7.00
C ARG A 281 34.49 -8.63 -6.65
N ALA A 282 34.56 -9.10 -5.42
CA ALA A 282 35.61 -10.00 -4.97
C ALA A 282 35.59 -11.35 -5.72
N GLU A 283 34.41 -11.88 -6.04
CA GLU A 283 34.29 -13.18 -6.73
C GLU A 283 34.53 -13.11 -8.23
N ILE A 284 34.13 -12.02 -8.90
CA ILE A 284 34.35 -11.87 -10.35
C ILE A 284 35.69 -11.23 -10.70
N GLY A 285 36.35 -10.57 -9.73
CA GLY A 285 37.68 -9.96 -9.90
C GLY A 285 37.73 -8.73 -10.80
N VAL A 286 36.58 -8.17 -11.16
CA VAL A 286 36.44 -6.99 -12.04
C VAL A 286 35.48 -6.00 -11.40
N VAL A 287 35.75 -4.71 -11.57
CA VAL A 287 34.85 -3.64 -11.10
C VAL A 287 33.67 -3.53 -12.05
N PRO A 288 32.43 -3.82 -11.61
CA PRO A 288 31.24 -3.64 -12.44
C PRO A 288 30.92 -2.15 -12.61
N GLU A 289 30.45 -1.81 -13.80
CA GLU A 289 29.75 -0.55 -14.07
C GLU A 289 28.33 -0.65 -13.52
N SER A 290 27.87 0.37 -12.77
CA SER A 290 26.48 0.42 -12.30
C SER A 290 25.61 1.07 -13.36
N LEU A 291 24.61 0.34 -13.84
CA LEU A 291 23.64 0.85 -14.82
C LEU A 291 22.39 1.44 -14.14
N SER A 292 22.29 1.34 -12.82
CA SER A 292 21.18 1.92 -12.04
C SER A 292 21.71 2.65 -10.82
N THR A 293 20.96 3.64 -10.35
CA THR A 293 21.29 4.35 -9.10
C THR A 293 20.33 4.01 -7.96
N PRO A 294 20.71 4.24 -6.68
CA PRO A 294 19.81 4.06 -5.54
C PRO A 294 18.54 4.92 -5.60
N GLU A 295 18.59 6.06 -6.28
CA GLU A 295 17.45 6.94 -6.52
C GLU A 295 16.43 6.32 -7.48
N GLU A 296 16.88 5.49 -8.42
CA GLU A 296 16.00 4.75 -9.33
C GLU A 296 15.48 3.45 -8.68
N ASN A 297 16.33 2.77 -7.90
CA ASN A 297 15.96 1.60 -7.12
C ASN A 297 16.85 1.46 -5.88
N ASN A 298 16.27 1.64 -4.69
CA ASN A 298 17.04 1.67 -3.45
C ASN A 298 17.31 0.27 -2.86
N LYS A 299 16.88 -0.79 -3.56
CA LYS A 299 16.98 -2.18 -3.09
C LYS A 299 17.81 -3.06 -4.00
N PHE A 300 17.68 -2.89 -5.31
CA PHE A 300 18.34 -3.71 -6.31
C PHE A 300 19.21 -2.83 -7.20
N LEU A 301 20.31 -3.41 -7.69
CA LEU A 301 21.21 -2.78 -8.64
C LEU A 301 21.27 -3.63 -9.90
N LEU A 302 21.29 -2.97 -11.05
CA LEU A 302 21.70 -3.54 -12.32
C LEU A 302 23.14 -3.13 -12.62
N LEU A 303 23.96 -4.10 -12.96
CA LEU A 303 25.38 -3.93 -13.20
C LEU A 303 25.77 -4.52 -14.56
N ARG A 304 26.77 -3.93 -15.20
CA ARG A 304 27.44 -4.47 -16.39
C ARG A 304 28.90 -4.74 -16.08
N VAL A 305 29.42 -5.84 -16.61
CA VAL A 305 30.83 -6.22 -16.52
C VAL A 305 31.30 -6.58 -17.90
N HIS A 306 32.41 -5.96 -18.31
CA HIS A 306 33.18 -6.38 -19.47
C HIS A 306 34.42 -7.12 -18.97
N PHE A 307 34.48 -8.42 -19.24
CA PHE A 307 35.64 -9.23 -18.91
C PHE A 307 36.75 -9.01 -19.96
N PRO A 308 38.01 -8.86 -19.53
CA PRO A 308 39.13 -8.75 -20.45
C PRO A 308 39.25 -10.03 -21.32
N PRO A 309 39.91 -9.90 -22.49
CA PRO A 309 40.17 -11.02 -23.40
C PRO A 309 40.90 -12.19 -22.71
#